data_AF-A0A1Y4VJG2-F1
#
_entry.id   AF-A0A1Y4VJG2-F1
#
_cell.length_a   1.000
_cell.length_b   1.000
_cell.length_c   1.000
_cell.angle_alpha   90.00
_cell.angle_beta   90.00
_cell.angle_gamma   90.00
#
_symmetry.space_group_name_H-M   'P 1'
#
loop_
_entity.id
_entity.type
_entity.pdbx_description
1 polymer ?
#
loop_
_entity_poly.entity_id
_entity_poly.type
_entity_poly.pdbx_seq_one_letter_code
_entity_poly.pdbx_strand_id
1 'polypeptide(L)'
;MVIRLVGKVEGQDIIFNHVQGDDWEAVIPKNLTGIYIIELTAYDDNGNTAFTTRYILTVDLDALCVRLEPYPFWADILPDRFSTNILPGKYYARLCHGGDSINNLKIVMDLGETRHVQLKICSSMKDDFNILDASYVLQKMGEQVPEDSGTCVIREHIIDTVIAPKEPGTYKFRVIYTIADEVLIDTVEVRVME
;
A
#
# COMPACT_ATOMS: atom_id res chain seq x y z
N MET A 1 -2.20 -1.42 -22.65
CA MET A 1 -0.71 -1.37 -22.69
C MET A 1 -0.27 -0.41 -21.58
N VAL A 2 0.87 -0.59 -20.91
CA VAL A 2 1.30 0.41 -19.91
C VAL A 2 1.78 1.64 -20.68
N ILE A 3 1.09 2.77 -20.52
CA ILE A 3 1.42 4.02 -21.22
C ILE A 3 2.04 5.08 -20.32
N ARG A 4 1.98 4.86 -19.01
CA ARG A 4 2.53 5.79 -18.03
C ARG A 4 2.94 5.03 -16.77
N LEU A 5 4.17 5.27 -16.34
CA LEU A 5 4.71 4.77 -15.09
C LEU A 5 5.18 5.97 -14.25
N VAL A 6 4.67 6.08 -13.02
CA VAL A 6 5.02 7.18 -12.11
C VAL A 6 5.56 6.58 -10.82
N GLY A 7 6.77 6.98 -10.44
CA GLY A 7 7.34 6.78 -9.12
C GLY A 7 7.05 7.96 -8.22
N LYS A 8 6.76 7.74 -6.93
CA LYS A 8 6.65 8.81 -5.93
C LYS A 8 7.71 8.66 -4.85
N VAL A 9 8.43 9.74 -4.57
CA VAL A 9 9.43 9.84 -3.49
C VAL A 9 9.06 11.02 -2.61
N GLU A 10 8.69 10.78 -1.34
CA GLU A 10 8.32 11.82 -0.38
C GLU A 10 7.28 12.85 -0.90
N GLY A 11 6.40 12.43 -1.81
CA GLY A 11 5.39 13.29 -2.44
C GLY A 11 5.86 14.05 -3.69
N GLN A 12 7.11 13.88 -4.12
CA GLN A 12 7.63 14.33 -5.41
C GLN A 12 7.52 13.22 -6.46
N ASP A 13 7.02 13.57 -7.65
CA ASP A 13 6.85 12.63 -8.75
C ASP A 13 8.17 12.44 -9.52
N ILE A 14 8.54 11.18 -9.73
CA ILE A 14 9.54 10.71 -10.69
C ILE A 14 8.77 10.10 -11.88
N ILE A 15 8.82 10.78 -13.02
CA ILE A 15 8.10 10.37 -14.22
C ILE A 15 8.99 9.45 -15.04
N PHE A 16 8.51 8.24 -15.32
CA PHE A 16 9.15 7.30 -16.23
C PHE A 16 8.51 7.45 -17.62
N ASN A 17 9.31 7.85 -18.59
CA ASN A 17 8.92 7.96 -19.99
C ASN A 17 9.21 6.63 -20.70
N HIS A 18 8.24 6.17 -21.48
CA HIS A 18 8.41 4.98 -22.33
C HIS A 18 9.39 5.30 -23.46
N VAL A 19 10.38 4.45 -23.67
CA VAL A 19 11.36 4.61 -24.76
C VAL A 19 11.03 3.67 -25.91
N GLN A 20 11.08 2.36 -25.67
CA GLN A 20 10.78 1.31 -26.64
C GLN A 20 10.51 -0.01 -25.92
N GLY A 21 9.70 -0.90 -26.49
CA GLY A 21 9.47 -2.23 -25.89
C GLY A 21 9.04 -2.14 -24.42
N ASP A 22 9.85 -2.70 -23.51
CA ASP A 22 9.67 -2.63 -22.06
C ASP A 22 10.66 -1.67 -21.36
N ASP A 23 11.37 -0.83 -22.13
CA ASP A 23 12.35 0.12 -21.63
C ASP A 23 11.69 1.45 -21.22
N TRP A 24 12.02 1.91 -20.02
CA TRP A 24 11.55 3.17 -19.44
C TRP A 24 12.72 3.99 -18.91
N GLU A 25 12.67 5.30 -19.11
CA GLU A 25 13.68 6.25 -18.60
C GLU A 25 13.08 7.24 -17.62
N ALA A 26 13.80 7.61 -16.58
CA ALA A 26 13.39 8.66 -15.65
C ALA A 26 14.56 9.60 -15.35
N VAL A 27 14.25 10.88 -15.20
CA VAL A 27 15.23 11.87 -14.73
C VAL A 27 15.17 11.90 -13.21
N ILE A 28 16.26 11.51 -12.56
CA ILE A 28 16.39 11.59 -11.10
C ILE A 28 16.71 13.04 -10.71
N PRO A 29 15.90 13.70 -9.87
CA PRO A 29 16.23 15.02 -9.32
C PRO A 29 17.63 15.07 -8.69
N LYS A 30 18.37 16.15 -8.98
CA LYS A 30 19.79 16.32 -8.57
C LYS A 30 20.02 16.30 -7.06
N ASN A 31 18.97 16.55 -6.28
CA ASN A 31 19.00 16.59 -4.82
C ASN A 31 18.68 15.24 -4.16
N LEU A 32 18.46 14.17 -4.93
CA LEU A 32 18.11 12.85 -4.41
C LEU A 32 19.34 11.93 -4.30
N THR A 33 20.33 12.27 -3.47
CA THR A 33 21.36 11.28 -3.08
C THR A 33 20.91 10.55 -1.83
N GLY A 34 20.83 9.22 -1.87
CA GLY A 34 20.36 8.40 -0.76
C GLY A 34 19.59 7.15 -1.17
N ILE A 35 18.91 6.55 -0.20
CA ILE A 35 18.06 5.37 -0.36
C ILE A 35 16.61 5.83 -0.19
N TYR A 36 15.76 5.54 -1.18
CA TYR A 36 14.37 5.98 -1.23
C TYR A 36 13.43 4.80 -1.45
N ILE A 37 12.30 4.76 -0.75
CA ILE A 37 11.19 3.87 -1.10
C ILE A 37 10.33 4.60 -2.14
N ILE A 38 10.14 4.00 -3.30
CA ILE A 38 9.37 4.56 -4.41
C ILE A 38 8.11 3.73 -4.65
N GLU A 39 6.97 4.40 -4.79
CA GLU A 39 5.71 3.75 -5.22
C GLU A 39 5.57 3.90 -6.74
N LEU A 40 5.70 2.79 -7.47
CA LEU A 40 5.51 2.73 -8.91
C LEU A 40 4.06 2.42 -9.25
N THR A 41 3.38 3.30 -9.98
CA THR A 41 2.01 3.05 -10.47
C THR A 41 1.97 3.02 -12.00
N ALA A 42 1.43 1.93 -12.56
CA ALA A 42 1.25 1.74 -14.00
C ALA A 42 -0.18 2.06 -14.44
N TYR A 43 -0.33 2.83 -15.52
CA TYR A 43 -1.62 3.20 -16.11
C TYR A 43 -1.77 2.61 -17.52
N ASP A 44 -2.97 2.12 -17.83
CA ASP A 44 -3.35 1.70 -19.18
C ASP A 44 -3.91 2.86 -20.04
N ASP A 45 -4.18 2.56 -21.31
CA ASP A 45 -4.74 3.49 -22.31
C ASP A 45 -6.10 4.12 -21.90
N ASN A 46 -6.81 3.48 -20.98
CA ASN A 46 -8.11 3.92 -20.48
C ASN A 46 -7.99 4.67 -19.13
N GLY A 47 -6.76 4.88 -18.63
CA GLY A 47 -6.49 5.53 -17.36
C GLY A 47 -6.71 4.63 -16.14
N ASN A 48 -6.94 3.33 -16.34
CA ASN A 48 -7.06 2.38 -15.24
C ASN A 48 -5.66 2.09 -14.68
N THR A 49 -5.57 1.96 -13.36
CA THR A 49 -4.35 1.55 -12.66
C THR A 49 -4.34 0.05 -12.51
N ALA A 50 -3.35 -0.62 -13.10
CA ALA A 50 -3.24 -2.08 -13.02
C ALA A 50 -2.47 -2.55 -11.79
N PHE A 51 -1.55 -1.74 -11.26
CA PHE A 51 -0.65 -2.14 -10.19
C PHE A 51 0.08 -0.94 -9.60
N THR A 52 0.05 -0.81 -8.27
CA THR A 52 1.04 -0.02 -7.53
C THR A 52 2.04 -1.01 -6.94
N THR A 53 3.32 -0.68 -6.81
CA THR A 53 4.32 -1.54 -6.13
C THR A 53 5.44 -0.69 -5.55
N ARG A 54 6.01 -1.15 -4.44
CA ARG A 54 7.10 -0.46 -3.75
C ARG A 54 8.44 -1.01 -4.21
N TYR A 55 9.39 -0.12 -4.47
CA TYR A 55 10.78 -0.44 -4.80
C TYR A 55 11.73 0.41 -3.96
N ILE A 56 12.94 -0.10 -3.71
CA ILE A 56 14.05 0.66 -3.14
C ILE A 56 14.85 1.25 -4.30
N LEU A 57 14.87 2.57 -4.40
CA LEU A 57 15.73 3.33 -5.29
C LEU A 57 16.95 3.82 -4.50
N THR A 58 18.12 3.28 -4.80
CA THR A 58 19.39 3.81 -4.28
C THR A 58 20.03 4.70 -5.34
N VAL A 59 20.36 5.93 -4.97
CA VAL A 59 21.05 6.90 -5.82
C VAL A 59 22.32 7.35 -5.12
N ASP A 60 23.46 6.96 -5.69
CA ASP A 60 24.79 7.39 -5.27
C ASP A 60 25.40 8.25 -6.38
N LEU A 61 25.33 9.56 -6.22
CA LEU A 61 25.86 10.52 -7.21
C LEU A 61 27.39 10.57 -7.20
N ASP A 62 28.03 10.23 -6.08
CA ASP A 62 29.50 10.19 -5.98
C ASP A 62 30.06 8.98 -6.74
N ALA A 63 29.38 7.84 -6.66
CA ALA A 63 29.70 6.62 -7.39
C ALA A 63 29.07 6.55 -8.79
N LEU A 64 28.26 7.54 -9.19
CA LEU A 64 27.45 7.55 -10.42
C LEU A 64 26.62 6.26 -10.60
N CYS A 65 26.06 5.76 -9.49
CA CYS A 65 25.33 4.50 -9.44
C CYS A 65 23.87 4.72 -9.08
N VAL A 66 22.96 4.10 -9.84
CA VAL A 66 21.54 4.02 -9.52
C VAL A 66 21.13 2.55 -9.48
N ARG A 67 20.43 2.16 -8.43
CA ARG A 67 19.94 0.79 -8.22
C ARG A 67 18.46 0.80 -7.91
N LEU A 68 17.72 -0.12 -8.51
CA LEU A 68 16.31 -0.31 -8.27
C LEU A 68 16.06 -1.76 -7.83
N GLU A 69 15.60 -1.96 -6.61
CA GLU A 69 15.39 -3.28 -6.01
C GLU A 69 13.95 -3.44 -5.50
N PRO A 70 13.34 -4.63 -5.56
CA PRO A 70 12.01 -4.86 -5.00
C PRO A 70 11.98 -4.53 -3.51
N TYR A 71 10.93 -3.84 -3.06
CA TYR A 71 10.76 -3.59 -1.63
C TYR A 71 10.46 -4.90 -0.87
N PRO A 72 11.19 -5.24 0.20
CA PRO A 72 11.19 -6.60 0.76
C PRO A 72 9.97 -6.94 1.63
N PHE A 73 9.15 -5.95 2.01
CA PHE A 73 7.99 -6.16 2.88
C PHE A 73 6.68 -5.77 2.19
N TRP A 74 5.61 -6.48 2.48
CA TRP A 74 4.27 -6.18 1.99
C TRP A 74 3.20 -6.59 3.01
N ALA A 75 1.98 -6.07 2.86
CA ALA A 75 0.88 -6.30 3.80
C ALA A 75 -0.36 -6.91 3.14
N ASP A 76 -0.98 -7.86 3.83
CA ASP A 76 -2.27 -8.47 3.51
C ASP A 76 -3.37 -7.99 4.46
N ILE A 77 -4.58 -7.69 3.97
CA ILE A 77 -5.76 -7.53 4.85
C ILE A 77 -6.37 -8.90 5.14
N LEU A 78 -6.53 -9.22 6.41
CA LEU A 78 -7.25 -10.42 6.83
C LEU A 78 -8.77 -10.15 6.90
N PRO A 79 -9.61 -11.08 6.41
CA PRO A 79 -11.06 -10.98 6.61
C PRO A 79 -11.41 -11.12 8.09
N ASP A 80 -12.40 -10.36 8.56
CA ASP A 80 -12.94 -10.52 9.93
C ASP A 80 -13.61 -11.91 10.09
N ARG A 81 -13.84 -12.32 11.34
CA ARG A 81 -14.26 -13.66 11.81
C ARG A 81 -15.55 -14.22 11.19
N PHE A 82 -16.26 -13.45 10.36
CA PHE A 82 -17.45 -13.90 9.64
C PHE A 82 -17.43 -13.38 8.19
N SER A 83 -17.44 -14.29 7.23
CA SER A 83 -17.79 -13.99 5.83
C SER A 83 -18.84 -14.98 5.34
N THR A 84 -19.93 -14.46 4.77
CA THR A 84 -20.96 -15.28 4.12
C THR A 84 -20.76 -15.26 2.61
N ASN A 85 -20.42 -16.41 2.04
CA ASN A 85 -20.36 -16.60 0.58
C ASN A 85 -21.72 -17.12 0.09
N ILE A 86 -22.30 -16.47 -0.92
CA ILE A 86 -23.42 -17.03 -1.69
C ILE A 86 -22.83 -17.81 -2.86
N LEU A 87 -23.01 -19.13 -2.87
CA LEU A 87 -22.63 -20.00 -3.97
C LEU A 87 -23.86 -20.34 -4.81
N PRO A 88 -23.76 -20.18 -6.14
CA PRO A 88 -24.25 -21.24 -7.00
C PRO A 88 -23.27 -21.56 -8.12
N GLY A 89 -22.90 -22.85 -8.22
CA GLY A 89 -22.27 -23.41 -9.41
C GLY A 89 -20.86 -23.95 -9.20
N LYS A 90 -20.49 -24.92 -10.06
CA LYS A 90 -19.21 -25.67 -10.04
C LYS A 90 -17.95 -24.83 -10.30
N TYR A 91 -18.07 -23.51 -10.37
CA TYR A 91 -16.98 -22.53 -10.38
C TYR A 91 -17.46 -21.28 -9.63
N TYR A 92 -16.68 -20.79 -8.66
CA TYR A 92 -16.94 -19.53 -7.95
C TYR A 92 -15.63 -18.78 -7.69
N ALA A 93 -15.74 -17.46 -7.56
CA ALA A 93 -14.61 -16.56 -7.33
C ALA A 93 -14.03 -16.72 -5.92
N ARG A 94 -12.71 -16.75 -5.84
CA ARG A 94 -11.91 -16.89 -4.62
C ARG A 94 -11.30 -15.54 -4.29
N LEU A 95 -11.64 -14.95 -3.14
CA LEU A 95 -10.80 -13.93 -2.52
C LEU A 95 -9.73 -14.66 -1.72
N CYS A 96 -8.64 -14.97 -2.39
CA CYS A 96 -7.37 -15.31 -1.78
C CYS A 96 -6.28 -14.73 -2.67
N HIS A 97 -5.35 -13.97 -2.11
CA HIS A 97 -4.03 -13.90 -2.73
C HIS A 97 -2.98 -14.36 -1.74
N GLY A 98 -2.74 -15.66 -1.77
CA GLY A 98 -1.35 -16.11 -1.78
C GLY A 98 -0.86 -15.98 -3.21
N GLY A 99 0.07 -15.04 -3.45
CA GLY A 99 0.84 -14.93 -4.69
C GLY A 99 0.27 -13.99 -5.75
N ASP A 100 -0.10 -12.77 -5.41
CA ASP A 100 -0.01 -11.55 -6.24
C ASP A 100 -0.26 -10.38 -5.29
N SER A 101 0.58 -9.36 -5.39
CA SER A 101 0.47 -8.12 -4.62
C SER A 101 -0.85 -7.40 -4.94
N ILE A 102 -1.86 -7.51 -4.08
CA ILE A 102 -3.11 -6.74 -4.20
C ILE A 102 -2.86 -5.33 -3.66
N ASN A 103 -2.25 -4.45 -4.45
CA ASN A 103 -2.08 -3.04 -4.07
C ASN A 103 -3.32 -2.17 -4.34
N ASN A 104 -4.52 -2.74 -4.23
CA ASN A 104 -5.79 -2.02 -4.10
C ASN A 104 -6.64 -2.67 -3.00
N LEU A 105 -6.11 -2.60 -1.79
CA LEU A 105 -6.82 -3.01 -0.57
C LEU A 105 -8.00 -2.07 -0.34
N LYS A 106 -9.23 -2.61 -0.44
CA LYS A 106 -10.46 -1.85 -0.26
C LYS A 106 -11.37 -2.50 0.77
N ILE A 107 -11.77 -1.74 1.77
CA ILE A 107 -12.75 -2.11 2.78
C ILE A 107 -14.06 -1.39 2.46
N VAL A 108 -15.18 -2.10 2.51
CA VAL A 108 -16.52 -1.52 2.40
C VAL A 108 -17.23 -1.69 3.74
N MET A 109 -17.76 -0.61 4.30
CA MET A 109 -18.45 -0.55 5.59
C MET A 109 -19.76 0.22 5.43
N ASP A 110 -20.74 -0.06 6.27
CA ASP A 110 -21.94 0.77 6.41
C ASP A 110 -21.74 1.80 7.53
N LEU A 111 -22.39 2.96 7.44
CA LEU A 111 -22.27 4.02 8.44
C LEU A 111 -22.70 3.53 9.83
N GLY A 112 -21.88 3.82 10.84
CA GLY A 112 -22.11 3.37 12.22
C GLY A 112 -21.54 1.99 12.53
N GLU A 113 -20.98 1.28 11.56
CA GLU A 113 -20.21 0.06 11.81
C GLU A 113 -18.86 0.38 12.47
N THR A 114 -18.45 -0.51 13.37
CA THR A 114 -17.07 -0.61 13.85
C THR A 114 -16.46 -1.91 13.33
N ARG A 115 -15.27 -1.88 12.74
CA ARG A 115 -14.60 -3.10 12.25
C ARG A 115 -13.15 -3.17 12.70
N HIS A 116 -12.73 -4.39 13.00
CA HIS A 116 -11.31 -4.71 13.08
C HIS A 116 -10.70 -4.69 11.68
N VAL A 117 -9.58 -4.01 11.55
CA VAL A 117 -8.74 -4.00 10.36
C VAL A 117 -7.41 -4.62 10.75
N GLN A 118 -7.14 -5.79 10.17
CA GLN A 118 -5.96 -6.57 10.46
C GLN A 118 -5.05 -6.62 9.23
N LEU A 119 -3.83 -6.13 9.39
CA LEU A 119 -2.78 -6.18 8.38
C LEU A 119 -1.76 -7.25 8.78
N LYS A 120 -1.61 -8.29 7.96
CA LYS A 120 -0.52 -9.26 8.11
C LYS A 120 0.68 -8.79 7.28
N ILE A 121 1.79 -8.54 7.93
CA ILE A 121 3.05 -8.18 7.29
C ILE A 121 3.79 -9.46 6.88
N CYS A 122 4.34 -9.45 5.68
CA CYS A 122 5.06 -10.57 5.09
C CYS A 122 6.43 -10.09 4.59
N SER A 123 7.48 -10.86 4.89
CA SER A 123 8.82 -10.69 4.30
C SER A 123 8.93 -11.50 3.01
N SER A 124 9.39 -10.87 1.92
CA SER A 124 9.64 -11.52 0.63
C SER A 124 10.89 -12.40 0.67
N MET A 125 11.85 -12.05 1.54
CA MET A 125 13.08 -12.80 1.77
C MET A 125 12.88 -14.00 2.69
N LYS A 126 11.68 -14.15 3.26
CA LYS A 126 11.31 -15.17 4.26
C LYS A 126 12.17 -15.13 5.53
N ASP A 127 12.80 -13.99 5.78
CA ASP A 127 13.54 -13.74 7.01
C ASP A 127 12.57 -13.44 8.16
N ASP A 128 13.01 -13.75 9.37
CA ASP A 128 12.28 -13.42 10.59
C ASP A 128 12.46 -11.93 10.93
N PHE A 129 11.39 -11.29 11.39
CA PHE A 129 11.38 -9.86 11.67
C PHE A 129 10.39 -9.50 12.79
N ASN A 130 10.66 -8.39 13.48
CA ASN A 130 9.79 -7.87 14.51
C ASN A 130 9.24 -6.50 14.11
N ILE A 131 7.93 -6.33 14.29
CA ILE A 131 7.29 -5.02 14.19
C ILE A 131 7.48 -4.34 15.55
N LEU A 132 8.21 -3.23 15.57
CA LEU A 132 8.61 -2.53 16.81
C LEU A 132 7.52 -1.60 17.32
N ASP A 133 6.84 -0.91 16.40
CA ASP A 133 5.74 0.00 16.71
C ASP A 133 4.77 0.06 15.53
N ALA A 134 3.51 0.39 15.81
CA ALA A 134 2.48 0.54 14.81
C ALA A 134 1.41 1.55 15.25
N SER A 135 1.04 2.44 14.34
CA SER A 135 -0.02 3.43 14.51
C SER A 135 -0.86 3.53 13.24
N TYR A 136 -2.02 4.18 13.33
CA TYR A 136 -2.89 4.41 12.19
C TYR A 136 -3.39 5.84 12.13
N VAL A 137 -3.77 6.24 10.92
CA VAL A 137 -4.45 7.51 10.62
C VAL A 137 -5.60 7.21 9.66
N LEU A 138 -6.82 7.54 10.07
CA LEU A 138 -8.02 7.47 9.23
C LEU A 138 -8.39 8.90 8.80
N GLN A 139 -8.44 9.13 7.49
CA GLN A 139 -8.69 10.47 6.94
C GLN A 139 -9.67 10.41 5.78
N LYS A 140 -10.73 11.21 5.83
CA LYS A 140 -11.69 11.31 4.73
C LYS A 140 -11.05 11.96 3.51
N MET A 141 -11.31 11.43 2.31
CA MET A 141 -10.77 11.99 1.08
C MET A 141 -11.33 13.40 0.85
N GLY A 142 -10.42 14.36 0.67
CA GLY A 142 -10.75 15.78 0.48
C GLY A 142 -10.61 16.62 1.75
N GLU A 143 -10.51 15.99 2.92
CA GLU A 143 -10.28 16.69 4.18
C GLU A 143 -8.79 16.78 4.52
N GLN A 144 -8.38 17.84 5.19
CA GLN A 144 -6.98 18.06 5.59
C GLN A 144 -6.67 17.51 6.98
N VAL A 145 -7.70 17.31 7.81
CA VAL A 145 -7.55 16.85 9.19
C VAL A 145 -7.92 15.37 9.25
N PRO A 146 -7.13 14.52 9.91
CA PRO A 146 -7.53 13.15 10.21
C PRO A 146 -8.82 13.11 11.04
N GLU A 147 -9.72 12.19 10.71
CA GLU A 147 -10.92 11.96 11.50
C GLU A 147 -10.60 11.18 12.78
N ASP A 148 -9.66 10.25 12.67
CA ASP A 148 -9.21 9.40 13.77
C ASP A 148 -7.74 8.98 13.59
N SER A 149 -7.06 8.71 14.69
CA SER A 149 -5.69 8.22 14.71
C SER A 149 -5.38 7.58 16.05
N GLY A 150 -4.53 6.55 16.06
CA GLY A 150 -4.18 5.86 17.29
C GLY A 150 -3.04 4.87 17.11
N THR A 151 -2.71 4.16 18.20
CA THR A 151 -1.75 3.06 18.19
C THR A 151 -2.45 1.75 17.83
N CYS A 152 -1.77 0.87 17.11
CA CYS A 152 -2.27 -0.45 16.75
C CYS A 152 -1.80 -1.51 17.74
N VAL A 153 -2.53 -2.63 17.81
CA VAL A 153 -2.11 -3.82 18.54
C VAL A 153 -1.27 -4.69 17.62
N ILE A 154 -0.05 -5.04 18.04
CA ILE A 154 0.83 -5.94 17.29
C ILE A 154 0.73 -7.35 17.88
N ARG A 155 0.49 -8.34 17.02
CA ARG A 155 0.46 -9.77 17.35
C ARG A 155 1.33 -10.51 16.34
N GLU A 156 2.57 -10.81 16.72
CA GLU A 156 3.58 -11.36 15.81
C GLU A 156 3.72 -10.46 14.57
N HIS A 157 3.39 -10.98 13.39
CA HIS A 157 3.42 -10.21 12.13
C HIS A 157 2.05 -9.63 11.75
N ILE A 158 1.11 -9.53 12.68
CA ILE A 158 -0.23 -8.97 12.45
C ILE A 158 -0.40 -7.67 13.22
N ILE A 159 -0.78 -6.60 12.52
CA ILE A 159 -1.18 -5.31 13.07
C ILE A 159 -2.71 -5.27 13.08
N ASP A 160 -3.32 -5.03 14.24
CA ASP A 160 -4.76 -5.02 14.45
C ASP A 160 -5.22 -3.69 15.06
N THR A 161 -6.24 -3.09 14.47
CA THR A 161 -6.91 -1.91 15.04
C THR A 161 -8.39 -1.90 14.71
N VAL A 162 -9.17 -1.16 15.48
CA VAL A 162 -10.60 -0.97 15.23
C VAL A 162 -10.83 0.42 14.67
N ILE A 163 -11.55 0.51 13.56
CA ILE A 163 -11.97 1.80 12.98
C ILE A 163 -13.50 1.95 13.06
N ALA A 164 -13.93 3.20 13.19
CA ALA A 164 -15.33 3.59 13.25
C ALA A 164 -15.54 4.93 12.52
N PRO A 165 -15.57 4.92 11.16
CA PRO A 165 -15.78 6.14 10.39
C PRO A 165 -17.11 6.81 10.75
N LYS A 166 -17.11 8.15 10.87
CA LYS A 166 -18.24 8.93 11.39
C LYS A 166 -19.17 9.45 10.31
N GLU A 167 -18.71 9.53 9.07
CA GLU A 167 -19.48 10.03 7.94
C GLU A 167 -19.41 9.07 6.74
N PRO A 168 -20.43 9.05 5.87
CA PRO A 168 -20.34 8.33 4.61
C PRO A 168 -19.28 8.97 3.70
N GLY A 169 -18.71 8.16 2.81
CA GLY A 169 -17.70 8.60 1.84
C GLY A 169 -16.49 7.67 1.75
N THR A 170 -15.44 8.16 1.10
CA THR A 170 -14.20 7.41 0.91
C THR A 170 -13.11 7.97 1.83
N TYR A 171 -12.40 7.08 2.51
CA TYR A 171 -11.32 7.39 3.42
C TYR A 171 -10.02 6.75 2.96
N LYS A 172 -8.92 7.41 3.29
CA LYS A 172 -7.58 6.83 3.31
C LYS A 172 -7.29 6.38 4.73
N PHE A 173 -7.21 5.07 4.92
CA PHE A 173 -6.74 4.47 6.16
C PHE A 173 -5.26 4.12 6.01
N ARG A 174 -4.39 4.83 6.72
CA ARG A 174 -2.95 4.65 6.69
C ARG A 174 -2.50 3.92 7.95
N VAL A 175 -1.74 2.84 7.79
CA VAL A 175 -1.07 2.16 8.89
C VAL A 175 0.42 2.44 8.76
N ILE A 176 1.01 2.99 9.82
CA ILE A 176 2.41 3.39 9.91
C ILE A 176 3.06 2.46 10.92
N TYR A 177 4.12 1.75 10.54
CA TYR A 177 4.77 0.77 11.41
C TYR A 177 6.28 0.73 11.21
N THR A 178 7.01 0.29 12.24
CA THR A 178 8.46 0.26 12.23
C THR A 178 8.97 -1.18 12.26
N ILE A 179 9.89 -1.53 11.35
CA ILE A 179 10.61 -2.81 11.34
C ILE A 179 12.11 -2.48 11.30
N ALA A 180 12.85 -2.96 12.29
CA ALA A 180 14.26 -2.56 12.50
C ALA A 180 14.43 -1.03 12.55
N ASP A 181 15.09 -0.43 11.56
CA ASP A 181 15.30 1.02 11.41
C ASP A 181 14.43 1.65 10.30
N GLU A 182 13.54 0.88 9.69
CA GLU A 182 12.64 1.35 8.63
C GLU A 182 11.26 1.73 9.19
N VAL A 183 10.74 2.89 8.75
CA VAL A 183 9.35 3.32 8.99
C VAL A 183 8.54 3.16 7.72
N LEU A 184 7.48 2.38 7.80
CA LEU A 184 6.70 1.89 6.67
C LEU A 184 5.27 2.38 6.78
N ILE A 185 4.68 2.66 5.62
CA ILE A 185 3.31 3.15 5.51
C ILE A 185 2.59 2.31 4.49
N ASP A 186 1.46 1.72 4.88
CA ASP A 186 0.51 1.08 3.98
C ASP A 186 -0.81 1.85 4.00
N THR A 187 -1.41 2.04 2.82
CA THR A 187 -2.68 2.77 2.66
C THR A 187 -3.76 1.85 2.12
N VAL A 188 -4.92 1.87 2.77
CA VAL A 188 -6.13 1.12 2.43
C VAL A 188 -7.25 2.09 2.11
N GLU A 189 -7.99 1.87 1.02
CA GLU A 189 -9.23 2.60 0.75
C GLU A 189 -10.34 2.04 1.63
N VAL A 190 -10.99 2.89 2.43
CA VAL A 190 -12.20 2.51 3.16
C VAL A 190 -13.38 3.27 2.58
N ARG A 191 -14.38 2.56 2.07
CA ARG A 191 -15.61 3.13 1.56
C ARG A 191 -16.74 2.89 2.54
N VAL A 192 -17.34 3.98 3.01
CA VAL A 192 -18.45 3.99 3.95
C VAL A 192 -19.72 4.33 3.19
N MET A 193 -20.66 3.39 3.16
CA MET A 193 -21.98 3.53 2.55
C MET A 193 -22.96 4.14 3.56
N GLU A 194 -24.01 4.79 3.06
CA GLU A 194 -25.13 5.29 3.89
C GLU A 194 -26.00 4.17 4.44
#